data_AF-A0A950LYE9-F1
#
_entry.id   AF-A0A950LYE9-F1
#
_cell.length_a   1.000
_cell.length_b   1.000
_cell.length_c   1.000
_cell.angle_alpha   90.00
_cell.angle_beta   90.00
_cell.angle_gamma   90.00
#
_symmetry.space_group_name_H-M   'P 1'
#
loop_
_entity.id
_entity.type
_entity.pdbx_description
1 polymer ?
#
loop_
_entity_poly.entity_id
_entity_poly.type
_entity_poly.pdbx_seq_one_letter_code
_entity_poly.pdbx_strand_id
1 'polypeptide(L)'
;MQTLIVHGRAPLHIAREIGAARAVATGALMLGTILGALFGPFFLAGAAIAIGTGVLLESATSLQVVEGAFACFVFLAGVASAVWAALLGLRRRGWQHLAGSLALLPIYYVLLTLAAWLALIDLSVRPFAWSKTEHGLARTSSRRTGSRRHAELAAVRPLSGLVSSQP
;
A
#
# COMPACT_ATOMS: atom_id res chain seq x y z
N MET A 1 5.06 -1.02 -11.86
CA MET A 1 4.97 -1.42 -13.28
C MET A 1 6.01 -0.69 -14.14
N GLN A 2 6.00 0.65 -14.22
CA GLN A 2 7.00 1.42 -14.99
C GLN A 2 8.46 1.10 -14.61
N THR A 3 8.78 0.97 -13.32
CA THR A 3 10.14 0.58 -12.86
C THR A 3 10.59 -0.76 -13.43
N LEU A 4 9.70 -1.76 -13.46
CA LEU A 4 9.97 -3.08 -14.03
C LEU A 4 10.18 -2.98 -15.54
N ILE A 5 9.37 -2.19 -16.25
CA ILE A 5 9.51 -2.00 -17.70
C ILE A 5 10.87 -1.37 -18.02
N VAL A 6 11.28 -0.32 -17.29
CA VAL A 6 12.55 0.38 -17.54
C VAL A 6 13.74 -0.51 -17.20
N HIS A 7 13.75 -1.17 -16.03
CA HIS A 7 14.82 -2.10 -15.66
C HIS A 7 14.85 -3.35 -16.56
N GLY A 8 13.68 -3.77 -17.06
CA GLY A 8 13.54 -4.91 -17.96
C GLY A 8 14.02 -4.66 -19.39
N ARG A 9 14.42 -3.43 -19.77
CA ARG A 9 14.93 -3.15 -21.12
C ARG A 9 16.33 -3.73 -21.38
N ALA A 10 17.14 -3.91 -20.34
CA ALA A 10 18.49 -4.43 -20.46
C ALA A 10 18.78 -5.48 -19.35
N PRO A 11 18.06 -6.61 -19.33
CA PRO A 11 18.15 -7.60 -18.24
C PRO A 11 19.55 -8.23 -18.15
N LEU A 12 20.21 -8.38 -19.30
CA LEU A 12 21.59 -8.88 -19.39
C LEU A 12 22.61 -7.91 -18.77
N HIS A 13 22.38 -6.60 -18.85
CA HIS A 13 23.25 -5.60 -18.25
C HIS A 13 23.17 -5.68 -16.72
N ILE A 14 21.94 -5.69 -16.19
CA ILE A 14 21.68 -5.85 -14.75
C ILE A 14 22.27 -7.17 -14.24
N ALA A 15 22.08 -8.28 -14.97
CA ALA A 15 22.65 -9.57 -14.59
C ALA A 15 24.18 -9.56 -14.52
N ARG A 16 24.86 -8.74 -15.34
CA ARG A 16 26.32 -8.57 -15.30
C ARG A 16 26.78 -7.67 -14.14
N GLU A 17 26.00 -6.66 -13.77
CA GLU A 17 26.36 -5.71 -12.70
C GLU A 17 26.15 -6.28 -11.29
N ILE A 18 24.99 -6.90 -11.03
CA ILE A 18 24.61 -7.38 -9.69
C ILE A 18 24.69 -8.91 -9.56
N GLY A 19 24.97 -9.62 -10.65
CA GLY A 19 24.98 -11.08 -10.73
C GLY A 19 23.61 -11.67 -11.07
N ALA A 20 23.61 -12.79 -11.83
CA ALA A 20 22.39 -13.40 -12.37
C ALA A 20 21.36 -13.76 -11.30
N ALA A 21 21.79 -14.36 -10.18
CA ALA A 21 20.87 -14.75 -9.10
C ALA A 21 20.15 -13.54 -8.48
N ARG A 22 20.86 -12.42 -8.27
CA ARG A 22 20.30 -11.18 -7.72
C ARG A 22 19.39 -10.49 -8.72
N ALA A 23 19.73 -10.52 -10.00
CA ALA A 23 18.88 -10.00 -11.07
C ALA A 23 17.55 -10.76 -11.13
N VAL A 24 17.59 -12.10 -11.08
CA VAL A 24 16.38 -12.94 -11.02
C VAL A 24 15.57 -12.65 -9.76
N ALA A 25 16.20 -12.59 -8.58
CA ALA A 25 15.50 -12.26 -7.35
C ALA A 25 14.82 -10.89 -7.40
N THR A 26 15.50 -9.88 -7.93
CA THR A 26 14.96 -8.52 -8.09
C THR A 26 13.77 -8.49 -9.05
N GLY A 27 13.91 -9.16 -10.20
CA GLY A 27 12.82 -9.31 -11.17
C GLY A 27 11.61 -10.05 -10.58
N ALA A 28 11.85 -11.15 -9.86
CA ALA A 28 10.81 -11.93 -9.19
C ALA A 28 10.09 -11.11 -8.10
N LEU A 29 10.79 -10.30 -7.32
CA LEU A 29 10.18 -9.41 -6.32
C LEU A 29 9.32 -8.32 -6.97
N MET A 30 9.83 -7.68 -8.03
CA MET A 30 9.06 -6.66 -8.75
C MET A 30 7.84 -7.24 -9.46
N LEU A 31 7.99 -8.40 -10.12
CA LEU A 31 6.88 -9.08 -10.78
C LEU A 31 5.87 -9.60 -9.76
N GLY A 32 6.34 -10.22 -8.68
CA GLY A 32 5.51 -10.74 -7.59
C GLY A 32 4.69 -9.65 -6.90
N THR A 33 5.24 -8.46 -6.70
CA THR A 33 4.46 -7.33 -6.15
C THR A 33 3.39 -6.84 -7.11
N ILE A 34 3.65 -6.83 -8.42
CA ILE A 34 2.65 -6.45 -9.44
C ILE A 34 1.55 -7.51 -9.54
N LEU A 35 1.90 -8.79 -9.65
CA LEU A 35 0.94 -9.89 -9.71
C LEU A 35 0.14 -10.00 -8.42
N GLY A 36 0.77 -9.82 -7.27
CA GLY A 36 0.10 -9.78 -5.97
C GLY A 36 -0.90 -8.64 -5.87
N ALA A 37 -0.57 -7.44 -6.39
CA ALA A 37 -1.52 -6.34 -6.44
C ALA A 37 -2.69 -6.63 -7.40
N LEU A 38 -2.45 -7.26 -8.56
CA LEU A 38 -3.50 -7.54 -9.55
C LEU A 38 -4.42 -8.72 -9.20
N PHE A 39 -3.87 -9.74 -8.52
CA PHE A 39 -4.54 -11.02 -8.34
C PHE A 39 -4.68 -11.46 -6.87
N GLY A 40 -4.10 -10.74 -5.91
CA GLY A 40 -4.05 -11.12 -4.50
C GLY A 40 -5.41 -11.52 -3.92
N PRO A 41 -6.48 -10.70 -4.03
CA PRO A 41 -7.81 -11.04 -3.54
C PRO A 41 -8.42 -12.28 -4.20
N PHE A 42 -8.16 -12.51 -5.49
CA PHE A 42 -8.64 -13.70 -6.20
C PHE A 42 -7.94 -14.97 -5.68
N PHE A 43 -6.62 -14.92 -5.47
CA PHE A 43 -5.89 -16.03 -4.85
C PHE A 43 -6.35 -16.28 -3.41
N LEU A 44 -6.58 -15.22 -2.63
CA LEU A 44 -7.08 -15.34 -1.26
C LEU A 44 -8.46 -16.00 -1.23
N ALA A 45 -9.38 -15.56 -2.10
CA ALA A 45 -10.72 -16.11 -2.21
C ALA A 45 -10.70 -17.56 -2.70
N GLY A 46 -9.92 -17.87 -3.74
CA GLY A 46 -9.77 -19.22 -4.28
C GLY A 46 -9.23 -20.19 -3.24
N ALA A 47 -8.20 -19.79 -2.49
CA ALA A 47 -7.65 -20.60 -1.41
C ALA A 47 -8.66 -20.79 -0.26
N ALA A 48 -9.40 -19.75 0.13
CA ALA A 48 -10.43 -19.87 1.16
C ALA A 48 -11.56 -20.82 0.74
N ILE A 49 -12.00 -20.78 -0.52
CA ILE A 49 -13.00 -21.70 -1.07
C ILE A 49 -12.43 -23.12 -1.11
N ALA A 50 -11.20 -23.31 -1.58
CA ALA A 50 -10.57 -24.62 -1.68
C ALA A 50 -10.38 -25.28 -0.30
N ILE A 51 -10.07 -24.49 0.73
CA ILE A 51 -10.00 -24.96 2.12
C ILE A 51 -11.41 -25.28 2.64
N GLY A 52 -12.38 -24.39 2.43
CA GLY A 52 -13.76 -24.57 2.92
C GLY A 52 -14.52 -25.72 2.27
N THR A 53 -14.21 -26.03 1.01
CA THR A 53 -14.78 -27.18 0.27
C THR A 53 -14.03 -28.49 0.53
N GLY A 54 -12.88 -28.45 1.22
CA GLY A 54 -12.07 -29.63 1.47
C GLY A 54 -11.32 -30.16 0.25
N VAL A 55 -11.39 -29.50 -0.91
CA VAL A 55 -10.78 -29.97 -2.16
C VAL A 55 -9.25 -30.09 -2.06
N LEU A 56 -8.62 -29.29 -1.20
CA LEU A 56 -7.18 -29.35 -0.90
C LEU A 56 -6.80 -30.54 0.00
N LEU A 57 -7.78 -31.12 0.70
CA LEU A 57 -7.61 -32.25 1.62
C LEU A 57 -8.04 -33.58 0.97
N GLU A 58 -8.94 -33.52 -0.02
CA GLU A 58 -9.26 -34.66 -0.86
C GLU A 58 -8.02 -35.09 -1.66
N SER A 59 -7.51 -36.26 -1.34
CA SER A 59 -6.31 -36.80 -1.98
C SER A 59 -6.50 -38.28 -2.27
N ALA A 60 -6.45 -38.62 -3.56
CA ALA A 60 -6.47 -39.99 -4.05
C ALA A 60 -5.05 -40.55 -4.27
N THR A 61 -4.06 -39.66 -4.38
CA THR A 61 -2.66 -40.01 -4.67
C THR A 61 -1.70 -39.30 -3.72
N SER A 62 -0.52 -39.89 -3.50
CA SER A 62 0.55 -39.29 -2.69
C SER A 62 1.03 -37.94 -3.24
N LEU A 63 1.00 -37.74 -4.56
CA LEU A 63 1.35 -36.47 -5.19
C LEU A 63 0.37 -35.35 -4.80
N GLN A 64 -0.94 -35.63 -4.76
CA GLN A 64 -1.96 -34.66 -4.35
C GLN A 64 -1.83 -34.26 -2.88
N VAL A 65 -1.37 -35.17 -2.01
CA VAL A 65 -1.08 -34.84 -0.61
C VAL A 65 0.04 -33.81 -0.52
N VAL A 66 1.13 -34.00 -1.27
CA VAL A 66 2.27 -33.08 -1.29
C VAL A 66 1.86 -31.72 -1.87
N GLU A 67 1.08 -31.72 -2.95
CA GLU A 67 0.55 -30.51 -3.58
C GLU A 67 -0.34 -29.72 -2.61
N GLY A 68 -1.31 -30.38 -1.97
CA GLY A 68 -2.21 -29.75 -1.00
C GLY A 68 -1.47 -29.20 0.22
N ALA A 69 -0.52 -29.96 0.77
CA ALA A 69 0.31 -29.51 1.89
C ALA A 69 1.17 -28.29 1.51
N PHE A 70 1.78 -28.30 0.33
CA PHE A 70 2.57 -27.18 -0.17
C PHE A 70 1.71 -25.94 -0.41
N ALA A 71 0.53 -26.10 -1.04
CA ALA A 71 -0.41 -25.00 -1.27
C ALA A 71 -0.88 -24.37 0.05
N CYS A 72 -1.26 -25.20 1.04
CA CYS A 72 -1.63 -24.75 2.38
C CYS A 72 -0.47 -24.01 3.07
N PHE A 73 0.74 -24.55 3.00
CA PHE A 73 1.92 -23.90 3.56
C PHE A 73 2.18 -22.53 2.92
N VAL A 74 2.18 -22.45 1.59
CA VAL A 74 2.39 -21.19 0.86
C VAL A 74 1.30 -20.17 1.21
N PHE A 75 0.04 -20.60 1.28
CA PHE A 75 -1.08 -19.73 1.67
C PHE A 75 -0.92 -19.19 3.08
N LEU A 76 -0.71 -20.06 4.07
CA LEU A 76 -0.56 -19.67 5.47
C LEU A 76 0.67 -18.80 5.69
N ALA A 77 1.81 -19.15 5.07
CA ALA A 77 3.03 -18.34 5.13
C ALA A 77 2.82 -16.96 4.51
N GLY A 78 2.09 -16.88 3.38
CA GLY A 78 1.74 -15.63 2.72
C GLY A 78 0.87 -14.72 3.59
N VAL A 79 -0.20 -15.27 4.16
CA VAL A 79 -1.09 -14.53 5.08
C VAL A 79 -0.33 -14.08 6.33
N ALA A 80 0.43 -14.98 6.95
CA ALA A 80 1.25 -14.66 8.13
C ALA A 80 2.27 -13.55 7.84
N SER A 81 2.96 -13.63 6.70
CA SER A 81 3.92 -12.61 6.27
C SER A 81 3.27 -11.24 6.07
N ALA A 82 2.11 -11.18 5.43
CA ALA A 82 1.37 -9.93 5.22
C ALA A 82 0.93 -9.28 6.53
N VAL A 83 0.34 -10.07 7.44
CA VAL A 83 -0.08 -9.61 8.78
C VAL A 83 1.15 -9.17 9.59
N TRP A 84 2.23 -9.94 9.56
CA TRP A 84 3.47 -9.61 10.27
C TRP A 84 4.08 -8.29 9.78
N ALA A 85 4.14 -8.08 8.47
CA ALA A 85 4.63 -6.84 7.88
C ALA A 85 3.76 -5.63 8.31
N ALA A 86 2.44 -5.79 8.33
CA ALA A 86 1.52 -4.74 8.81
C ALA A 86 1.77 -4.42 10.30
N LEU A 87 1.83 -5.45 11.15
CA LEU A 87 2.11 -5.28 12.58
C LEU A 87 3.47 -4.62 12.84
N LEU A 88 4.50 -5.02 12.12
CA LEU A 88 5.82 -4.41 12.22
C LEU A 88 5.79 -2.93 11.80
N GLY A 89 5.01 -2.60 10.77
CA GLY A 89 4.75 -1.22 10.36
C GLY A 89 4.07 -0.40 11.46
N LEU A 90 3.04 -0.94 12.11
CA LEU A 90 2.36 -0.28 13.23
C LEU A 90 3.30 -0.08 14.42
N ARG A 91 4.09 -1.10 14.78
CA ARG A 91 5.06 -1.03 15.89
C ARG A 91 6.13 0.03 15.63
N ARG A 92 6.72 0.05 14.43
CA ARG A 92 7.74 1.05 14.07
C ARG A 92 7.21 2.49 14.05
N ARG A 93 5.91 2.68 13.82
CA ARG A 93 5.25 4.00 13.83
C ARG A 93 4.62 4.37 15.17
N GLY A 94 4.63 3.49 16.17
CA GLY A 94 3.97 3.69 17.46
C GLY A 94 2.44 3.68 17.40
N TRP A 95 1.84 3.15 16.33
CA TRP A 95 0.38 3.16 16.10
C TRP A 95 -0.28 1.83 16.48
N GLN A 96 0.14 1.22 17.58
CA GLN A 96 -0.37 -0.10 17.99
C GLN A 96 -1.87 -0.10 18.30
N HIS A 97 -2.43 1.05 18.71
CA HIS A 97 -3.88 1.20 18.93
C HIS A 97 -4.70 0.99 17.64
N LEU A 98 -4.10 1.14 16.46
CA LEU A 98 -4.73 0.82 15.18
C LEU A 98 -4.68 -0.68 14.85
N ALA A 99 -4.17 -1.56 15.73
CA ALA A 99 -4.07 -2.99 15.40
C ALA A 99 -5.42 -3.62 15.01
N GLY A 100 -6.53 -3.14 15.59
CA GLY A 100 -7.87 -3.58 15.20
C GLY A 100 -8.25 -3.25 13.75
N SER A 101 -7.64 -2.21 13.15
CA SER A 101 -7.90 -1.87 11.75
C SER A 101 -7.30 -2.87 10.76
N LEU A 102 -6.45 -3.81 11.21
CA LEU A 102 -5.98 -4.90 10.37
C LEU A 102 -7.12 -5.79 9.88
N ALA A 103 -8.26 -5.83 10.58
CA ALA A 103 -9.46 -6.53 10.11
C ALA A 103 -9.99 -5.96 8.77
N LEU A 104 -9.65 -4.71 8.42
CA LEU A 104 -10.01 -4.08 7.15
C LEU A 104 -9.00 -4.38 6.03
N LEU A 105 -7.90 -5.11 6.30
CA LEU A 105 -6.91 -5.46 5.28
C LEU A 105 -7.50 -6.16 4.05
N PRO A 106 -8.45 -7.12 4.17
CA PRO A 106 -9.05 -7.76 3.00
C PRO A 106 -9.72 -6.74 2.07
N ILE A 107 -10.48 -5.80 2.64
CA ILE A 107 -11.15 -4.73 1.88
C ILE A 107 -10.10 -3.82 1.24
N TYR A 108 -9.06 -3.46 1.99
CA TYR A 108 -7.95 -2.66 1.47
C TYR A 108 -7.27 -3.33 0.28
N TYR A 109 -7.05 -4.66 0.32
CA TYR A 109 -6.45 -5.39 -0.80
C TYR A 109 -7.36 -5.45 -2.03
N VAL A 110 -8.69 -5.53 -1.87
CA VAL A 110 -9.62 -5.42 -3.00
C VAL A 110 -9.51 -4.05 -3.67
N LEU A 111 -9.48 -2.96 -2.88
CA LEU A 111 -9.28 -1.61 -3.40
C LEU A 111 -7.92 -1.47 -4.10
N LEU A 112 -6.86 -2.06 -3.52
CA LEU A 112 -5.54 -2.10 -4.12
C LEU A 112 -5.56 -2.79 -5.49
N THR A 113 -6.29 -3.89 -5.62
CA THR A 113 -6.44 -4.61 -6.89
C THR A 113 -7.18 -3.81 -7.93
N LEU A 114 -8.28 -3.14 -7.56
CA LEU A 114 -8.99 -2.25 -8.48
C LEU A 114 -8.08 -1.11 -8.96
N ALA A 115 -7.34 -0.48 -8.04
CA ALA A 115 -6.38 0.57 -8.38
C ALA A 115 -5.25 0.05 -9.29
N ALA A 116 -4.75 -1.17 -9.04
CA ALA A 116 -3.71 -1.79 -9.86
C ALA A 116 -4.17 -2.07 -11.29
N TRP A 117 -5.40 -2.57 -11.46
CA TRP A 117 -6.01 -2.78 -12.78
C TRP A 117 -6.20 -1.46 -13.53
N LEU A 118 -6.73 -0.43 -12.86
CA LEU A 118 -6.87 0.90 -13.45
C LEU A 118 -5.51 1.46 -13.87
N ALA A 119 -4.50 1.34 -13.03
CA ALA A 119 -3.13 1.78 -13.34
C ALA A 119 -2.53 0.99 -14.51
N LEU A 120 -2.83 -0.31 -14.64
CA LEU A 120 -2.38 -1.12 -15.77
C LEU A 120 -3.02 -0.67 -17.08
N ILE A 121 -4.33 -0.38 -17.05
CA ILE A 121 -5.07 0.14 -18.21
C ILE A 121 -4.53 1.52 -18.60
N ASP A 122 -4.38 2.44 -17.63
CA ASP A 122 -3.86 3.79 -17.88
C ASP A 122 -2.43 3.75 -18.43
N LEU A 123 -1.57 2.89 -17.87
CA LEU A 123 -0.21 2.69 -18.38
C LEU A 123 -0.20 2.15 -19.82
N SER A 124 -1.18 1.33 -20.18
CA SER A 124 -1.26 0.69 -21.50
C SER A 124 -1.81 1.66 -22.56
N VAL A 125 -2.80 2.49 -22.21
CA VAL A 125 -3.45 3.43 -23.15
C VAL A 125 -2.73 4.78 -23.19
N ARG A 126 -2.22 5.25 -22.04
CA ARG A 126 -1.60 6.58 -21.86
C ARG A 126 -0.36 6.48 -20.96
N PRO A 127 0.74 5.84 -21.41
CA PRO A 127 1.92 5.56 -20.58
C PRO A 127 2.60 6.80 -19.97
N PHE A 128 2.37 7.98 -20.56
CA PHE A 128 2.93 9.26 -20.12
C PHE A 128 1.90 10.18 -19.45
N ALA A 129 0.63 9.75 -19.32
CA ALA A 129 -0.34 10.47 -18.52
C ALA A 129 -0.06 10.17 -17.05
N TRP A 130 0.01 11.23 -16.25
CA TRP A 130 0.07 11.12 -14.79
C TRP A 130 -1.00 12.04 -14.24
N SER A 131 -2.03 11.46 -13.61
CA SER A 131 -3.06 12.21 -12.90
C SER A 131 -2.47 12.80 -11.62
N LYS A 132 -1.78 13.94 -11.73
CA LYS A 132 -1.28 14.68 -10.57
C LYS A 132 -2.50 15.15 -9.79
N THR A 133 -2.59 14.79 -8.52
CA THR A 133 -3.56 15.46 -7.63
C THR A 133 -3.15 16.92 -7.50
N GLU A 134 -4.10 17.84 -7.58
CA GLU A 134 -3.89 19.27 -7.32
C GLU A 134 -3.32 19.46 -5.91
N HIS A 135 -2.00 19.64 -5.79
CA HIS A 135 -1.34 19.88 -4.50
C HIS A 135 -1.53 21.35 -4.12
N GLY A 136 -2.50 21.66 -3.26
CA GLY A 136 -2.75 23.04 -2.82
C GLY A 136 -3.95 23.22 -1.89
N LEU A 137 -4.93 22.30 -1.94
CA LEU A 137 -6.18 22.40 -1.18
C LEU A 137 -6.02 22.23 0.34
N ALA A 138 -4.86 21.74 0.82
CA ALA A 138 -4.58 21.59 2.25
C ALA A 138 -4.10 22.90 2.93
N ARG A 139 -3.62 23.91 2.17
CA ARG A 139 -3.09 25.16 2.76
C ARG A 139 -4.20 26.09 3.29
N THR A 140 -5.45 25.87 2.90
CA THR A 140 -6.60 26.68 3.30
C THR A 140 -7.18 26.30 4.66
N SER A 141 -6.89 25.11 5.22
CA SER A 141 -7.41 24.77 6.56
C SER A 141 -6.60 25.42 7.70
N SER A 142 -5.27 25.53 7.55
CA SER A 142 -4.39 26.13 8.57
C SER A 142 -4.47 27.67 8.62
N ARG A 143 -4.68 28.34 7.47
CA ARG A 143 -4.76 29.81 7.42
C ARG A 143 -6.03 30.38 8.07
N ARG A 144 -7.14 29.63 8.10
CA ARG A 144 -8.40 30.11 8.70
C ARG A 144 -8.32 30.19 10.23
N THR A 145 -7.56 29.29 10.86
CA THR A 145 -7.43 29.23 12.32
C THR A 145 -6.48 30.32 12.86
N GLY A 146 -5.40 30.63 12.14
CA GLY A 146 -4.47 31.70 12.52
C GLY A 146 -5.06 33.11 12.37
N SER A 147 -5.87 33.35 11.33
CA SER A 147 -6.51 34.64 11.09
C SER A 147 -7.58 34.97 12.13
N ARG A 148 -8.38 33.98 12.58
CA ARG A 148 -9.35 34.18 13.68
C ARG A 148 -8.66 34.52 15.01
N ARG A 149 -7.59 33.79 15.35
CA ARG A 149 -6.86 34.02 16.61
C ARG A 149 -6.22 35.41 16.68
N HIS A 150 -5.68 35.92 15.57
CA HIS A 150 -5.15 37.29 15.54
C HIS A 150 -6.24 38.36 15.58
N ALA A 151 -7.38 38.16 14.91
CA ALA A 151 -8.51 39.09 15.01
C ALA A 151 -9.11 39.12 16.43
N GLU A 152 -9.18 37.97 17.09
CA GLU A 152 -9.67 37.84 18.47
C GLU A 152 -8.70 38.47 19.48
N LEU A 153 -7.39 38.24 19.35
CA LEU A 153 -6.37 38.88 20.19
C LEU A 153 -6.27 40.40 19.96
N ALA A 154 -6.57 40.88 18.74
CA ALA A 154 -6.65 42.31 18.45
C ALA A 154 -7.92 42.95 19.01
N ALA A 155 -9.05 42.24 19.03
CA ALA A 155 -10.32 42.71 19.59
C ALA A 155 -10.32 42.71 21.13
N VAL A 156 -9.53 41.84 21.77
CA VAL A 156 -9.45 41.72 23.23
C VAL A 156 -8.47 42.73 23.86
N ARG A 157 -7.69 43.50 23.09
CA ARG A 157 -6.90 44.61 23.65
C ARG A 157 -7.81 45.79 23.96
N PRO A 158 -8.14 46.09 25.24
CA PRO A 158 -8.80 47.33 25.57
C PRO A 158 -7.77 48.45 25.46
N LEU A 159 -8.22 49.59 24.98
CA LEU A 159 -7.50 50.85 24.84
C LEU A 159 -6.99 51.35 26.21
N SER A 160 -5.87 50.83 26.71
CA SER A 160 -5.18 51.39 27.90
C SER A 160 -4.18 52.49 27.52
N GLY A 161 -4.47 53.28 26.49
CA GLY A 161 -3.53 54.24 25.91
C GLY A 161 -4.10 55.64 25.61
N LEU A 162 -5.23 56.03 26.21
CA LEU A 162 -5.80 57.37 26.02
C LEU A 162 -6.06 58.08 27.36
N VAL A 163 -5.00 58.32 28.13
CA VAL A 163 -4.88 59.38 29.14
C VAL A 163 -3.38 59.73 29.15
N SER A 164 -2.87 60.92 28.87
CA SER A 164 -3.41 62.26 28.68
C SER A 164 -2.33 63.09 27.97
N SER A 165 -2.75 63.98 27.07
CA SER A 165 -1.95 65.06 26.48
C SER A 165 -1.47 66.08 27.53
N GLN A 166 -0.17 66.42 27.48
CA GLN A 166 0.50 67.75 27.45
C GLN A 166 -0.10 68.94 28.25
N PRO A 167 0.68 69.98 28.63
CA PRO A 167 2.10 70.26 28.31
C PRO A 167 3.04 70.30 29.53
#